data_AF-A0A952EL29-F1
#
_entry.id   AF-A0A952EL29-F1
#
_cell.length_a   1.000
_cell.length_b   1.000
_cell.length_c   1.000
_cell.angle_alpha   90.00
_cell.angle_beta   90.00
_cell.angle_gamma   90.00
#
_symmetry.space_group_name_H-M   'P 1'
#
loop_
_entity.id
_entity.type
_entity.pdbx_description
1 polymer ?
#
loop_
_entity_poly.entity_id
_entity_poly.type
_entity_poly.pdbx_seq_one_letter_code
_entity_poly.pdbx_strand_id
1 'polypeptide(L)'
;MMKKTIFTVLIGLAMLSFTGPDEFLTAQKKHERVRVALKEKHAAVENIVKKHGGELDQLNLLLVAYKDSDVLVVYGKLPKDKVYRKIHSYKVCSRSGELGPKRKEGDGQVPEGFYHIDRFNPNSQFYLSLGINYPNLADRRKSREARLGGDIFIHGSCVTIGCLPMTDDLIKEVYLLAVYARNGGQTEIPVYLFPFRMTDKNMTVYMSRYRDNPQLLAFWENLKIGHDKFMKYGRKLKVQVNSKGDYEF
;
A
#
# COMPACT_ATOMS: atom_id res chain seq x y z
N MET A 1 -63.14 -28.71 -27.58
CA MET A 1 -62.26 -27.54 -27.80
C MET A 1 -61.23 -27.45 -26.67
N MET A 2 -60.07 -28.09 -26.81
CA MET A 2 -58.97 -27.96 -25.85
C MET A 2 -57.86 -27.09 -26.48
N LYS A 3 -57.70 -25.87 -25.98
CA LYS A 3 -56.59 -24.99 -26.35
C LYS A 3 -55.31 -25.52 -25.70
N LYS A 4 -54.34 -25.95 -26.51
CA LYS A 4 -52.97 -26.23 -26.06
C LYS A 4 -52.22 -24.90 -25.97
N THR A 5 -51.92 -24.45 -24.76
CA THR A 5 -51.08 -23.27 -24.51
C THR A 5 -49.62 -23.71 -24.60
N ILE A 6 -48.91 -23.28 -25.64
CA ILE A 6 -47.47 -23.48 -25.80
C ILE A 6 -46.76 -22.44 -24.92
N PHE A 7 -46.06 -22.90 -23.89
CA PHE A 7 -45.17 -22.07 -23.08
C PHE A 7 -43.79 -22.05 -23.76
N THR A 8 -43.46 -20.93 -24.42
CA THR A 8 -42.12 -20.69 -24.94
C THR A 8 -41.22 -20.25 -23.78
N VAL A 9 -40.37 -21.14 -23.28
CA VAL A 9 -39.34 -20.80 -22.29
C VAL A 9 -38.21 -20.08 -23.02
N LEU A 10 -38.17 -18.74 -22.95
CA LEU A 10 -36.98 -17.97 -23.31
C LEU A 10 -35.92 -18.19 -22.23
N ILE A 11 -34.94 -19.05 -22.51
CA ILE A 11 -33.71 -19.14 -21.73
C ILE A 11 -32.87 -17.91 -22.07
N GLY A 12 -32.97 -16.87 -21.24
CA GLY A 12 -32.10 -15.71 -21.32
C GLY A 12 -30.66 -16.14 -21.03
N LEU A 13 -29.81 -16.11 -22.06
CA LEU A 13 -28.38 -16.35 -21.93
C LEU A 13 -27.78 -15.17 -21.15
N ALA A 14 -27.61 -15.35 -19.84
CA ALA A 14 -26.85 -14.41 -19.03
C ALA A 14 -25.39 -14.47 -19.50
N MET A 15 -24.98 -13.48 -20.29
CA MET A 15 -23.56 -13.25 -20.60
C MET A 15 -22.85 -12.93 -19.28
N LEU A 16 -22.24 -13.95 -18.68
CA LEU A 16 -21.22 -13.77 -17.66
C LEU A 16 -20.03 -13.09 -18.35
N SER A 17 -19.93 -11.78 -18.19
CA SER A 17 -18.76 -11.01 -18.60
C SER A 17 -17.55 -11.48 -17.78
N PHE A 18 -16.83 -12.48 -18.28
CA PHE A 18 -15.51 -12.84 -17.77
C PHE A 18 -14.55 -11.73 -18.18
N THR A 19 -14.25 -10.81 -17.25
CA THR A 19 -13.21 -9.80 -17.42
C THR A 19 -11.85 -10.50 -17.45
N GLY A 20 -11.17 -10.46 -18.59
CA GLY A 20 -9.89 -11.13 -18.80
C GLY A 20 -8.74 -10.50 -17.99
N PRO A 21 -7.65 -11.25 -17.75
CA PRO A 21 -6.52 -10.87 -16.89
C PRO A 21 -5.67 -9.66 -17.36
N ASP A 22 -5.98 -9.00 -18.48
CA ASP A 22 -5.21 -7.88 -19.03
C ASP A 22 -5.93 -6.52 -19.02
N GLU A 23 -7.11 -6.43 -18.41
CA GLU A 23 -7.92 -5.21 -18.47
C GLU A 23 -7.28 -4.04 -17.71
N PHE A 24 -6.65 -4.30 -16.55
CA PHE A 24 -6.15 -3.22 -15.69
C PHE A 24 -4.93 -2.52 -16.29
N LEU A 25 -3.89 -3.25 -16.69
CA LEU A 25 -2.71 -2.66 -17.33
C LEU A 25 -3.10 -1.95 -18.64
N THR A 26 -4.03 -2.53 -19.43
CA THR A 26 -4.53 -1.89 -20.65
C THR A 26 -5.24 -0.57 -20.36
N ALA A 27 -6.07 -0.52 -19.31
CA ALA A 27 -6.68 0.74 -18.86
C ALA A 27 -5.63 1.77 -18.44
N GLN A 28 -4.59 1.35 -17.69
CA GLN A 28 -3.51 2.23 -17.27
C GLN A 28 -2.70 2.79 -18.45
N LYS A 29 -2.48 2.00 -19.51
CA LYS A 29 -1.77 2.43 -20.74
C LYS A 29 -2.46 3.56 -21.51
N LYS A 30 -3.72 3.89 -21.22
CA LYS A 30 -4.41 5.07 -21.79
C LYS A 30 -3.75 6.38 -21.33
N HIS A 31 -3.04 6.37 -20.21
CA HIS A 31 -2.38 7.55 -19.67
C HIS A 31 -0.94 7.67 -20.18
N GLU A 32 -0.60 8.85 -20.69
CA GLU A 32 0.74 9.13 -21.24
C GLU A 32 1.86 8.84 -20.25
N ARG A 33 1.72 9.28 -19.00
CA ARG A 33 2.73 9.07 -17.95
C ARG A 33 2.99 7.58 -17.66
N VAL A 34 1.97 6.75 -17.77
CA VAL A 34 2.12 5.28 -17.63
C VAL A 34 2.86 4.71 -18.84
N ARG A 35 2.57 5.17 -20.07
CA ARG A 35 3.31 4.75 -21.27
C ARG A 35 4.78 5.15 -21.18
N VAL A 36 5.08 6.35 -20.68
CA VAL A 36 6.45 6.81 -20.42
C VAL A 36 7.11 5.93 -19.36
N ALA A 37 6.44 5.67 -18.23
CA ALA A 37 6.94 4.77 -17.20
C ALA A 37 7.29 3.38 -17.76
N LEU A 38 6.38 2.78 -18.54
CA LEU A 38 6.61 1.49 -19.19
C LEU A 38 7.84 1.55 -20.12
N LYS A 39 7.91 2.55 -21.00
CA LYS A 39 9.03 2.72 -21.92
C LYS A 39 10.38 2.79 -21.19
N GLU A 40 10.45 3.51 -20.09
CA GLU A 40 11.70 3.79 -19.40
C GLU A 40 12.08 2.76 -18.33
N LYS A 41 11.09 2.14 -17.68
CA LYS A 41 11.29 1.35 -16.46
C LYS A 41 10.85 -0.10 -16.56
N HIS A 42 10.23 -0.53 -17.66
CA HIS A 42 9.81 -1.93 -17.83
C HIS A 42 10.94 -2.93 -17.55
N ALA A 43 12.08 -2.77 -18.23
CA ALA A 43 13.22 -3.67 -18.07
C ALA A 43 13.79 -3.63 -16.63
N ALA A 44 13.83 -2.46 -15.99
CA ALA A 44 14.30 -2.33 -14.61
C ALA A 44 13.38 -3.07 -13.63
N VAL A 45 12.06 -2.86 -13.74
CA VAL A 45 11.04 -3.53 -12.91
C VAL A 45 11.04 -5.03 -13.16
N GLU A 46 11.15 -5.47 -14.41
CA GLU A 46 11.27 -6.88 -14.76
C GLU A 46 12.52 -7.52 -14.12
N ASN A 47 13.68 -6.85 -14.20
CA ASN A 47 14.92 -7.33 -13.58
C ASN A 47 14.82 -7.43 -12.05
N ILE A 48 14.14 -6.49 -11.39
CA ILE A 48 13.89 -6.57 -9.94
C ILE A 48 13.17 -7.87 -9.58
N VAL A 49 12.14 -8.24 -10.36
CA VAL A 49 11.32 -9.42 -10.08
C VAL A 49 12.02 -10.71 -10.51
N LYS A 50 12.63 -10.76 -11.70
CA LYS A 50 13.38 -11.92 -12.21
C LYS A 50 14.55 -12.32 -11.32
N LYS A 51 15.29 -11.36 -10.74
CA LYS A 51 16.38 -11.63 -9.79
C LYS A 51 15.93 -12.43 -8.57
N HIS A 52 14.63 -12.39 -8.25
CA HIS A 52 14.03 -13.11 -7.13
C HIS A 52 13.17 -14.29 -7.59
N GLY A 53 13.34 -14.76 -8.83
CA GLY A 53 12.70 -15.96 -9.37
C GLY A 53 11.22 -15.79 -9.72
N GLY A 54 10.75 -14.56 -9.96
CA GLY A 54 9.37 -14.29 -10.33
C GLY A 54 9.20 -13.69 -11.73
N GLU A 55 7.94 -13.52 -12.12
CA GLU A 55 7.49 -12.85 -13.34
C GLU A 55 6.51 -11.71 -12.98
N LEU A 56 6.40 -10.70 -13.83
CA LEU A 56 5.64 -9.47 -13.51
C LEU A 56 4.13 -9.72 -13.36
N ASP A 57 3.57 -10.60 -14.19
CA ASP A 57 2.17 -11.02 -14.15
C ASP A 57 1.86 -12.00 -13.00
N GLN A 58 2.90 -12.55 -12.35
CA GLN A 58 2.81 -13.43 -11.18
C GLN A 58 3.44 -12.78 -9.95
N LEU A 59 3.10 -11.53 -9.69
CA LEU A 59 3.66 -10.76 -8.58
C LEU A 59 2.58 -10.38 -7.57
N ASN A 60 2.74 -10.81 -6.32
CA ASN A 60 2.05 -10.19 -5.19
C ASN A 60 3.04 -9.31 -4.41
N LEU A 61 2.61 -8.09 -4.12
CA LEU A 61 3.37 -7.06 -3.41
C LEU A 61 2.88 -6.81 -2.00
N LEU A 62 3.82 -6.37 -1.16
CA LEU A 62 3.59 -5.75 0.13
C LEU A 62 4.65 -4.68 0.33
N LEU A 63 4.22 -3.48 0.69
CA LEU A 63 5.10 -2.33 0.89
C LEU A 63 5.30 -2.09 2.38
N VAL A 64 6.52 -1.78 2.80
CA VAL A 64 6.83 -1.37 4.17
C VAL A 64 7.64 -0.09 4.14
N ALA A 65 7.14 0.99 4.74
CA ALA A 65 7.90 2.21 4.89
C ALA A 65 8.35 2.42 6.34
N TYR A 66 9.53 3.02 6.49
CA TYR A 66 10.07 3.45 7.77
C TYR A 66 10.35 4.95 7.71
N LYS A 67 9.68 5.72 8.57
CA LYS A 67 9.76 7.19 8.56
C LYS A 67 11.13 7.70 8.96
N ASP A 68 11.78 7.09 9.97
CA ASP A 68 13.07 7.54 10.48
C ASP A 68 14.21 7.49 9.47
N SER A 69 14.14 6.52 8.56
CA SER A 69 15.18 6.20 7.59
C SER A 69 14.79 6.58 6.17
N ASP A 70 13.64 7.27 6.00
CA ASP A 70 13.11 7.74 4.71
C ASP A 70 13.18 6.65 3.64
N VAL A 71 12.65 5.45 3.94
CA VAL A 71 12.76 4.28 3.04
C VAL A 71 11.44 3.57 2.85
N LEU A 72 11.14 3.21 1.60
CA LEU A 72 10.07 2.31 1.19
C LEU A 72 10.67 0.98 0.74
N VAL A 73 10.39 -0.10 1.44
CA VAL A 73 10.85 -1.45 1.12
C VAL A 73 9.75 -2.17 0.36
N VAL A 74 10.10 -2.75 -0.79
CA VAL A 74 9.20 -3.57 -1.59
C VAL A 74 9.46 -5.03 -1.28
N TYR A 75 8.42 -5.71 -0.83
CA TYR A 75 8.40 -7.14 -0.70
C TYR A 75 7.55 -7.77 -1.81
N GLY A 76 8.05 -8.83 -2.41
CA GLY A 76 7.38 -9.59 -3.47
C GLY A 76 7.28 -11.07 -3.12
N LYS A 77 6.32 -11.74 -3.73
CA LYS A 77 6.20 -13.21 -3.76
C LYS A 77 5.41 -13.64 -4.99
N LEU A 78 5.50 -14.90 -5.38
CA LEU A 78 4.56 -15.50 -6.32
C LEU A 78 3.17 -15.64 -5.68
N PRO A 79 2.06 -15.68 -6.45
CA PRO A 79 0.71 -15.85 -5.91
C PRO A 79 0.58 -17.09 -5.03
N LYS A 80 1.16 -18.22 -5.46
CA LYS A 80 1.15 -19.51 -4.76
C LYS A 80 1.96 -19.52 -3.46
N ASP A 81 2.93 -18.61 -3.33
CA ASP A 81 3.80 -18.58 -2.17
C ASP A 81 3.10 -17.95 -0.97
N LYS A 82 3.47 -18.38 0.24
CA LYS A 82 2.94 -17.79 1.48
C LYS A 82 3.82 -16.66 2.03
N VAL A 83 5.09 -16.63 1.65
CA VAL A 83 6.11 -15.79 2.28
C VAL A 83 6.60 -14.73 1.30
N TYR A 84 6.49 -13.48 1.72
CA TYR A 84 7.05 -12.30 1.07
C TYR A 84 8.56 -12.20 1.34
N ARG A 85 9.31 -11.83 0.31
CA ARG A 85 10.75 -11.56 0.39
C ARG A 85 11.02 -10.12 -0.05
N LYS A 86 12.00 -9.47 0.57
CA LYS A 86 12.45 -8.16 0.11
C LYS A 86 13.00 -8.32 -1.30
N ILE A 87 12.46 -7.57 -2.26
CA ILE A 87 12.93 -7.56 -3.64
C ILE A 87 13.61 -6.23 -4.02
N HIS A 88 13.23 -5.14 -3.35
CA HIS A 88 13.84 -3.83 -3.57
C HIS A 88 13.65 -2.88 -2.39
N SER A 89 14.31 -1.72 -2.42
CA SER A 89 14.02 -0.59 -1.53
C SER A 89 14.32 0.74 -2.20
N TYR A 90 13.46 1.71 -1.97
CA TYR A 90 13.52 3.05 -2.55
C TYR A 90 13.66 4.10 -1.45
N LYS A 91 14.39 5.17 -1.74
CA LYS A 91 14.46 6.34 -0.85
C LYS A 91 13.20 7.19 -0.98
N VAL A 92 12.61 7.58 0.14
CA VAL A 92 11.60 8.64 0.24
C VAL A 92 12.35 9.98 0.17
N CYS A 93 11.94 10.85 -0.75
CA CYS A 93 12.73 12.02 -1.12
C CYS A 93 12.74 13.11 -0.04
N SER A 94 11.61 13.26 0.66
CA SER A 94 11.41 14.25 1.71
C SER A 94 10.40 13.73 2.71
N ARG A 95 10.47 14.22 3.95
CA ARG A 95 9.49 13.90 5.00
C ARG A 95 8.83 15.17 5.51
N SER A 96 7.57 15.05 5.90
CA SER A 96 6.86 16.06 6.67
C SER A 96 6.54 15.51 8.06
N GLY A 97 6.49 16.39 9.05
CA GLY A 97 6.21 16.05 10.43
C GLY A 97 7.34 15.29 11.14
N GLU A 98 7.00 14.75 12.31
CA GLU A 98 7.87 13.98 13.19
C GLU A 98 7.43 12.52 13.29
N LEU A 99 8.14 11.71 14.09
CA LEU A 99 7.67 10.37 14.45
C LEU A 99 6.40 10.48 15.30
N GLY A 100 5.40 9.66 14.96
CA GLY A 100 4.04 9.71 15.48
C GLY A 100 2.99 9.65 14.37
N PRO A 101 1.79 9.14 14.66
CA PRO A 101 0.74 8.97 13.66
C PRO A 101 0.11 10.31 13.25
N LYS A 102 -0.43 10.35 12.04
CA LYS A 102 -1.35 11.41 11.59
C LYS A 102 -2.67 11.30 12.34
N ARG A 103 -3.11 12.39 12.98
CA ARG A 103 -4.35 12.41 13.78
C ARG A 103 -5.32 13.53 13.39
N LYS A 104 -4.88 14.50 12.58
CA LYS A 104 -5.70 15.65 12.17
C LYS A 104 -5.39 16.10 10.74
N GLU A 105 -6.39 16.66 10.07
CA GLU A 105 -6.14 17.40 8.83
C GLU A 105 -5.18 18.58 9.08
N GLY A 106 -4.18 18.74 8.22
CA GLY A 106 -3.20 19.83 8.34
C GLY A 106 -2.12 19.68 9.41
N ASP A 107 -2.04 18.56 10.14
CA ASP A 107 -0.96 18.31 11.13
C ASP A 107 0.43 18.02 10.52
N GLY A 108 0.54 17.97 9.18
CA GLY A 108 1.79 17.67 8.47
C GLY A 108 2.35 16.26 8.68
N GLN A 109 1.65 15.38 9.39
CA GLN A 109 2.17 14.05 9.72
C GLN A 109 1.94 13.05 8.59
N VAL A 110 2.93 12.21 8.31
CA VAL A 110 2.73 10.93 7.60
C VAL A 110 2.12 9.92 8.57
N PRO A 111 1.05 9.19 8.22
CA PRO A 111 0.43 8.22 9.11
C PRO A 111 1.35 7.04 9.45
N GLU A 112 1.06 6.40 10.58
CA GLU A 112 1.71 5.16 11.04
C GLU A 112 0.63 4.10 11.26
N GLY A 113 0.87 2.86 10.84
CA GLY A 113 -0.14 1.80 10.88
C GLY A 113 -0.13 0.85 9.69
N PHE A 114 -1.26 0.16 9.52
CA PHE A 114 -1.45 -0.86 8.50
C PHE A 114 -2.54 -0.42 7.51
N TYR A 115 -2.16 -0.29 6.25
CA TYR A 115 -2.97 0.25 5.17
C TYR A 115 -2.94 -0.68 3.95
N HIS A 116 -3.66 -0.30 2.90
CA HIS A 116 -3.52 -0.87 1.56
C HIS A 116 -3.66 0.21 0.50
N ILE A 117 -3.14 -0.07 -0.70
CA ILE A 117 -3.36 0.76 -1.88
C ILE A 117 -4.84 0.70 -2.28
N ASP A 118 -5.52 1.83 -2.29
CA ASP A 118 -6.93 1.96 -2.67
C ASP A 118 -7.14 2.74 -3.98
N ARG A 119 -6.13 3.50 -4.41
CA ARG A 119 -6.20 4.37 -5.60
C ARG A 119 -4.93 4.30 -6.43
N PHE A 120 -5.10 4.21 -7.75
CA PHE A 120 -4.05 4.40 -8.75
C PHE A 120 -4.33 5.69 -9.50
N ASN A 121 -3.45 6.68 -9.37
CA ASN A 121 -3.64 7.99 -9.97
C ASN A 121 -2.51 8.30 -10.98
N PRO A 122 -2.74 8.01 -12.28
CA PRO A 122 -1.77 8.30 -13.33
C PRO A 122 -1.76 9.78 -13.76
N ASN A 123 -2.69 10.60 -13.27
CA ASN A 123 -2.85 12.02 -13.60
C ASN A 123 -2.62 12.92 -12.37
N SER A 124 -1.80 12.46 -11.42
CA SER A 124 -1.50 13.19 -10.18
C SER A 124 -0.91 14.57 -10.46
N GLN A 125 -1.14 15.54 -9.56
CA GLN A 125 -0.42 16.82 -9.60
C GLN A 125 1.10 16.62 -9.37
N PHE A 126 1.50 15.49 -8.78
CA PHE A 126 2.88 15.10 -8.52
C PHE A 126 3.31 13.90 -9.39
N TYR A 127 3.05 13.98 -10.70
CA TYR A 127 3.36 12.97 -11.73
C TYR A 127 2.55 11.67 -11.67
N LEU A 128 2.99 10.66 -10.93
CA LEU A 128 2.27 9.39 -10.69
C LEU A 128 2.02 9.25 -9.18
N SER A 129 0.91 8.66 -8.77
CA SER A 129 0.69 8.37 -7.35
C SER A 129 -0.17 7.15 -7.05
N LEU A 130 0.12 6.53 -5.90
CA LEU A 130 -0.63 5.43 -5.31
C LEU A 130 -1.21 5.89 -3.98
N GLY A 131 -2.53 5.91 -3.87
CA GLY A 131 -3.22 6.31 -2.63
C GLY A 131 -3.30 5.15 -1.66
N ILE A 132 -3.20 5.46 -0.37
CA ILE A 132 -3.53 4.50 0.70
C ILE A 132 -4.90 4.81 1.30
N ASN A 133 -5.51 3.80 1.91
CA ASN A 133 -6.81 3.89 2.57
C ASN A 133 -6.80 4.64 3.94
N TYR A 134 -5.96 5.67 4.08
CA TYR A 134 -6.01 6.58 5.22
C TYR A 134 -7.15 7.61 5.06
N PRO A 135 -7.89 7.95 6.13
CA PRO A 135 -7.86 7.31 7.45
C PRO A 135 -8.50 5.92 7.40
N ASN A 136 -7.92 4.94 8.10
CA ASN A 136 -8.51 3.61 8.26
C ASN A 136 -9.38 3.55 9.55
N LEU A 137 -9.85 2.36 9.93
CA LEU A 137 -10.68 2.18 11.13
C LEU A 137 -9.92 2.50 12.43
N ALA A 138 -8.64 2.14 12.54
CA ALA A 138 -7.83 2.46 13.71
C ALA A 138 -7.63 3.98 13.85
N ASP A 139 -7.37 4.67 12.74
CA ASP A 139 -7.21 6.13 12.74
C ASP A 139 -8.48 6.83 13.24
N ARG A 140 -9.63 6.44 12.69
CA ARG A 140 -10.94 6.99 13.08
C ARG A 140 -11.27 6.75 14.55
N ARG A 141 -10.87 5.62 15.12
CA ARG A 141 -11.11 5.30 16.54
C ARG A 141 -10.13 6.00 17.49
N LYS A 142 -8.92 6.30 17.04
CA LYS A 142 -7.87 6.94 17.86
C LYS A 142 -7.91 8.46 17.81
N SER A 143 -8.45 9.06 16.75
CA SER A 143 -8.56 10.52 16.67
C SER A 143 -9.82 11.04 17.38
N ARG A 144 -9.69 12.21 18.01
CA ARG A 144 -10.80 13.00 18.57
C ARG A 144 -11.19 14.16 17.67
N GLU A 145 -10.47 14.36 16.56
CA GLU A 145 -10.65 15.48 15.66
C GLU A 145 -11.81 15.23 14.70
N ALA A 146 -12.58 16.27 14.39
CA ALA A 146 -13.69 16.18 13.45
C ALA A 146 -13.24 15.81 12.02
N ARG A 147 -12.02 16.22 11.64
CA ARG A 147 -11.41 15.93 10.34
C ARG A 147 -9.99 15.38 10.51
N LEU A 148 -9.78 14.15 10.07
CA LEU A 148 -8.46 13.52 10.02
C LEU A 148 -7.71 13.89 8.73
N GLY A 149 -8.41 14.47 7.76
CA GLY A 149 -7.92 14.64 6.39
C GLY A 149 -8.07 13.35 5.59
N GLY A 150 -7.24 13.22 4.56
CA GLY A 150 -7.23 12.09 3.63
C GLY A 150 -6.02 12.19 2.72
N ASP A 151 -6.12 11.61 1.51
CA ASP A 151 -5.18 11.87 0.42
C ASP A 151 -3.71 11.66 0.78
N ILE A 152 -3.43 10.55 1.45
CA ILE A 152 -2.06 10.09 1.68
C ILE A 152 -1.64 9.24 0.49
N PHE A 153 -0.56 9.65 -0.16
CA PHE A 153 -0.05 9.02 -1.37
C PHE A 153 1.42 8.66 -1.27
N ILE A 154 1.81 7.62 -1.98
CA ILE A 154 3.18 7.40 -2.48
C ILE A 154 3.22 8.04 -3.87
N HIS A 155 4.06 9.04 -4.10
CA HIS A 155 3.97 9.83 -5.34
C HIS A 155 5.32 10.35 -5.86
N GLY A 156 5.33 10.90 -7.08
CA GLY A 156 6.48 11.56 -7.71
C GLY A 156 6.81 12.91 -7.09
N SER A 157 7.75 13.67 -7.67
CA SER A 157 8.27 14.93 -7.10
C SER A 157 8.87 14.77 -5.68
N CYS A 158 9.44 15.84 -5.14
CA CYS A 158 10.12 15.82 -3.84
C CYS A 158 9.50 16.76 -2.81
N VAL A 159 8.20 17.05 -2.95
CA VAL A 159 7.45 17.98 -2.09
C VAL A 159 6.35 17.22 -1.35
N THR A 160 6.15 17.48 -0.06
CA THR A 160 5.13 16.78 0.74
C THR A 160 4.65 17.60 1.95
N ILE A 161 3.36 17.43 2.29
CA ILE A 161 2.75 17.82 3.56
C ILE A 161 1.95 16.61 4.10
N GLY A 162 2.64 15.48 4.33
CA GLY A 162 2.06 14.26 4.93
C GLY A 162 2.02 13.01 4.04
N CYS A 163 2.57 13.08 2.84
CA CYS A 163 2.72 11.95 1.90
C CYS A 163 4.12 11.31 1.93
N LEU A 164 4.31 10.26 1.15
CA LEU A 164 5.59 9.58 0.89
C LEU A 164 6.10 9.96 -0.52
N PRO A 165 6.72 11.14 -0.69
CA PRO A 165 7.22 11.58 -1.99
C PRO A 165 8.47 10.79 -2.37
N MET A 166 8.60 10.54 -3.67
CA MET A 166 9.73 9.90 -4.32
C MET A 166 10.03 10.72 -5.57
N THR A 167 11.24 10.69 -6.12
CA THR A 167 11.45 11.38 -7.40
C THR A 167 10.53 10.83 -8.49
N ASP A 168 10.24 11.64 -9.51
CA ASP A 168 9.50 11.19 -10.70
C ASP A 168 10.13 9.93 -11.30
N ASP A 169 11.46 9.80 -11.20
CA ASP A 169 12.17 8.62 -11.66
C ASP A 169 11.83 7.35 -10.87
N LEU A 170 11.84 7.44 -9.54
CA LEU A 170 11.60 6.29 -8.66
C LEU A 170 10.13 5.88 -8.61
N ILE A 171 9.19 6.84 -8.65
CA ILE A 171 7.76 6.51 -8.59
C ILE A 171 7.30 5.70 -9.80
N LYS A 172 7.92 5.87 -10.98
CA LYS A 172 7.62 5.04 -12.16
C LYS A 172 7.75 3.56 -11.84
N GLU A 173 8.82 3.15 -11.16
CA GLU A 173 9.04 1.74 -10.83
C GLU A 173 8.04 1.23 -9.80
N VAL A 174 7.82 1.98 -8.71
CA VAL A 174 6.85 1.60 -7.67
C VAL A 174 5.42 1.52 -8.23
N TYR A 175 5.03 2.49 -9.05
CA TYR A 175 3.74 2.51 -9.71
C TYR A 175 3.56 1.32 -10.64
N LEU A 176 4.55 1.01 -11.49
CA LEU A 176 4.49 -0.14 -12.39
C LEU A 176 4.43 -1.46 -11.63
N LEU A 177 5.26 -1.65 -10.61
CA LEU A 177 5.20 -2.83 -9.74
C LEU A 177 3.77 -3.03 -9.21
N ALA A 178 3.15 -1.97 -8.69
CA ALA A 178 1.77 -2.04 -8.19
C ALA A 178 0.74 -2.32 -9.30
N VAL A 179 0.91 -1.74 -10.50
CA VAL A 179 0.04 -2.02 -11.66
C VAL A 179 0.14 -3.48 -12.07
N TYR A 180 1.35 -4.03 -12.15
CA TYR A 180 1.59 -5.44 -12.47
C TYR A 180 0.97 -6.37 -11.44
N ALA A 181 1.16 -6.07 -10.15
CA ALA A 181 0.54 -6.86 -9.09
C ALA A 181 -1.00 -6.83 -9.16
N ARG A 182 -1.59 -5.66 -9.42
CA ARG A 182 -3.04 -5.52 -9.61
C ARG A 182 -3.53 -6.24 -10.87
N ASN A 183 -2.78 -6.18 -11.97
CA ASN A 183 -3.08 -6.88 -13.21
C ASN A 183 -3.02 -8.41 -13.01
N GLY A 184 -2.04 -8.90 -12.25
CA GLY A 184 -1.92 -10.30 -11.82
C GLY A 184 -2.98 -10.76 -10.80
N GLY A 185 -4.00 -9.94 -10.55
CA GLY A 185 -5.16 -10.28 -9.71
C GLY A 185 -5.05 -9.88 -8.24
N GLN A 186 -3.97 -9.21 -7.80
CA GLN A 186 -3.88 -8.75 -6.42
C GLN A 186 -4.78 -7.53 -6.19
N THR A 187 -5.93 -7.75 -5.57
CA THR A 187 -6.91 -6.68 -5.31
C THR A 187 -6.53 -5.76 -4.15
N GLU A 188 -5.79 -6.26 -3.17
CA GLU A 188 -5.29 -5.46 -2.05
C GLU A 188 -3.77 -5.57 -1.95
N ILE A 189 -3.08 -4.45 -2.18
CA ILE A 189 -1.62 -4.34 -1.98
C ILE A 189 -1.39 -3.71 -0.60
N PRO A 190 -0.94 -4.48 0.42
CA PRO A 190 -0.78 -3.94 1.77
C PRO A 190 0.39 -2.96 1.84
N VAL A 191 0.24 -1.94 2.68
CA VAL A 191 1.26 -0.92 2.99
C VAL A 191 1.37 -0.79 4.50
N TYR A 192 2.53 -1.14 5.06
CA TYR A 192 2.80 -1.00 6.49
C TYR A 192 3.71 0.21 6.70
N LEU A 193 3.27 1.17 7.49
CA LEU A 193 4.00 2.40 7.77
C LEU A 193 4.42 2.42 9.23
N PHE A 194 5.72 2.31 9.46
CA PHE A 194 6.28 2.29 10.81
C PHE A 194 7.08 3.57 11.09
N PRO A 195 7.15 4.02 12.36
CA PRO A 195 7.98 5.16 12.74
C PRO A 195 9.46 4.90 12.44
N PHE A 196 9.92 3.67 12.69
CA PHE A 196 11.30 3.22 12.50
C PHE A 196 11.32 1.70 12.39
N ARG A 197 12.48 1.12 12.04
CA ARG A 197 12.66 -0.35 12.11
C ARG A 197 12.53 -0.81 13.57
N MET A 198 11.44 -1.47 13.94
CA MET A 198 11.04 -1.68 15.34
C MET A 198 11.79 -2.84 16.04
N THR A 199 13.10 -2.94 15.81
CA THR A 199 13.99 -3.86 16.53
C THR A 199 14.03 -3.49 18.01
N ASP A 200 14.33 -4.44 18.89
CA ASP A 200 14.35 -4.19 20.34
C ASP A 200 15.33 -3.07 20.71
N LYS A 201 16.49 -3.03 20.03
CA LYS A 201 17.46 -1.93 20.15
C LYS A 201 16.84 -0.57 19.82
N ASN A 202 16.16 -0.46 18.68
CA ASN A 202 15.55 0.81 18.26
C ASN A 202 14.38 1.20 19.18
N MET A 203 13.58 0.23 19.61
CA MET A 203 12.52 0.46 20.59
C MET A 203 13.08 1.09 21.87
N THR A 204 14.13 0.51 22.47
CA THR A 204 14.77 1.09 23.66
C THR A 204 15.20 2.54 23.44
N VAL A 205 15.85 2.83 22.30
CA VAL A 205 16.32 4.18 21.97
C VAL A 205 15.16 5.17 21.81
N TYR A 206 14.14 4.82 21.01
CA TYR A 206 13.03 5.73 20.74
C TYR A 206 12.08 5.85 21.93
N MET A 207 11.82 4.79 22.68
CA MET A 207 11.00 4.87 23.89
C MET A 207 11.64 5.76 24.96
N SER A 208 12.98 5.71 25.11
CA SER A 208 13.69 6.64 26.00
C SER A 208 13.59 8.09 25.50
N ARG A 209 13.66 8.32 24.19
CA ARG A 209 13.58 9.67 23.60
C ARG A 209 12.20 10.29 23.75
N TYR A 210 11.15 9.49 23.64
CA TYR A 210 9.74 9.92 23.69
C TYR A 210 9.06 9.57 25.02
N ARG A 211 9.84 9.43 26.10
CA ARG A 211 9.38 8.95 27.42
C ARG A 211 8.22 9.76 28.01
N ASP A 212 8.14 11.04 27.67
CA ASP A 212 7.14 11.98 28.17
C ASP A 212 5.80 11.91 27.39
N ASN A 213 5.68 11.00 26.41
CA ASN A 213 4.46 10.78 25.63
C ASN A 213 3.96 9.32 25.75
N PRO A 214 3.36 8.92 26.88
CA PRO A 214 2.97 7.54 27.14
C PRO A 214 1.95 6.97 26.13
N GLN A 215 1.11 7.83 25.55
CA GLN A 215 0.12 7.40 24.55
C GLN A 215 0.81 7.00 23.24
N LEU A 216 1.84 7.73 22.82
CA LEU A 216 2.65 7.39 21.66
C LEU A 216 3.44 6.10 21.88
N LEU A 217 4.00 5.91 23.09
CA LEU A 217 4.73 4.69 23.43
C LEU A 217 3.81 3.46 23.38
N ALA A 218 2.64 3.52 24.00
CA ALA A 218 1.66 2.43 23.95
C ALA A 218 1.22 2.10 22.51
N PHE A 219 1.07 3.13 21.67
CA PHE A 219 0.78 2.94 20.24
C PHE A 219 1.93 2.23 19.51
N TRP A 220 3.18 2.60 19.76
CA TRP A 220 4.34 1.94 19.17
C TRP A 220 4.53 0.50 19.67
N GLU A 221 4.24 0.22 20.93
CA GLU A 221 4.21 -1.17 21.44
C GLU A 221 3.18 -2.01 20.68
N ASN A 222 1.99 -1.46 20.41
CA ASN A 222 0.97 -2.15 19.62
C ASN A 222 1.40 -2.35 18.15
N LEU A 223 2.03 -1.35 17.52
CA LEU A 223 2.59 -1.49 16.16
C LEU A 223 3.68 -2.57 16.09
N LYS A 224 4.54 -2.66 17.12
CA LYS A 224 5.63 -3.63 17.19
C LYS A 224 5.12 -5.07 17.06
N ILE A 225 3.95 -5.39 17.62
CA ILE A 225 3.37 -6.74 17.53
C ILE A 225 3.21 -7.15 16.06
N GLY A 226 2.63 -6.27 15.24
CA GLY A 226 2.46 -6.53 13.81
C GLY A 226 3.78 -6.54 13.05
N HIS A 227 4.67 -5.58 13.34
CA HIS A 227 6.02 -5.53 12.78
C HIS A 227 6.78 -6.85 12.99
N ASP A 228 6.84 -7.33 14.24
CA ASP A 228 7.60 -8.53 14.59
C ASP A 228 6.98 -9.78 13.99
N LYS A 229 5.64 -9.89 13.95
CA LYS A 229 4.96 -10.97 13.22
C LYS A 229 5.33 -10.97 11.74
N PHE A 230 5.31 -9.82 11.07
CA PHE A 230 5.67 -9.76 9.65
C PHE A 230 7.16 -10.07 9.43
N MET A 231 8.06 -9.53 10.24
CA MET A 231 9.50 -9.80 10.13
C MET A 231 9.85 -11.26 10.40
N LYS A 232 9.16 -11.90 11.36
CA LYS A 232 9.39 -13.32 11.71
C LYS A 232 8.84 -14.28 10.67
N TYR A 233 7.64 -14.05 10.16
CA TYR A 233 6.93 -15.02 9.32
C TYR A 233 6.90 -14.65 7.83
N GLY A 234 7.10 -13.38 7.49
CA GLY A 234 7.01 -12.85 6.13
C GLY A 234 5.64 -13.01 5.48
N ARG A 235 4.55 -13.09 6.25
CA ARG A 235 3.18 -13.29 5.72
C ARG A 235 2.36 -12.01 5.86
N LYS A 236 1.48 -11.71 4.89
CA LYS A 236 0.47 -10.63 5.01
C LYS A 236 -0.27 -10.84 6.33
N LEU A 237 -0.32 -9.79 7.15
CA LEU A 237 -1.00 -9.80 8.44
C LEU A 237 -2.52 -9.74 8.24
N LYS A 238 -3.27 -10.45 9.10
CA LYS A 238 -4.71 -10.32 9.22
C LYS A 238 -5.00 -9.26 10.29
N VAL A 239 -5.07 -8.00 9.88
CA VAL A 239 -5.22 -6.89 10.82
C VAL A 239 -6.69 -6.69 11.17
N GLN A 240 -7.00 -6.76 12.46
CA GLN A 240 -8.27 -6.34 13.03
C GLN A 240 -8.05 -5.11 13.92
N VAL A 241 -9.12 -4.39 14.22
CA VAL A 241 -9.09 -3.20 15.08
C VAL A 241 -10.18 -3.34 16.13
N ASN A 242 -9.81 -3.23 17.40
CA ASN A 242 -10.75 -3.32 18.51
C ASN A 242 -11.43 -1.98 18.82
N SER A 243 -12.37 -1.96 19.76
CA SER A 243 -13.17 -0.77 20.11
C SER A 243 -12.33 0.43 20.56
N LYS A 244 -11.11 0.21 21.08
CA LYS A 244 -10.16 1.25 21.48
C LYS A 244 -9.28 1.75 20.33
N GLY A 245 -9.40 1.17 19.15
CA GLY A 245 -8.58 1.50 17.98
C GLY A 245 -7.20 0.83 17.97
N ASP A 246 -6.95 -0.16 18.83
CA ASP A 246 -5.70 -0.93 18.82
C ASP A 246 -5.76 -2.06 17.79
N TYR A 247 -4.61 -2.38 17.20
CA TYR A 247 -4.46 -3.45 16.21
C TYR A 247 -4.38 -4.83 16.87
N GLU A 248 -5.02 -5.82 16.25
CA GLU A 248 -5.01 -7.24 16.64
C GLU A 248 -4.65 -8.11 15.41
N PHE A 249 -3.88 -9.18 15.61
CA PHE A 249 -3.24 -9.96 14.52
C PHE A 249 -3.31 -11.47 14.71
#